data_AF-A0A2V9JY87-F1
#
_entry.id   AF-A0A2V9JY87-F1
#
_cell.length_a   1.000
_cell.length_b   1.000
_cell.length_c   1.000
_cell.angle_alpha   90.00
_cell.angle_beta   90.00
_cell.angle_gamma   90.00
#
_symmetry.space_group_name_H-M   'P 1'
#
loop_
_entity.id
_entity.type
_entity.pdbx_description
1 polymer ?
#
loop_
_entity_poly.entity_id
_entity_poly.type
_entity_poly.pdbx_seq_one_letter_code
_entity_poly.pdbx_strand_id
1 'polypeptide(L)' 'MKPPSKTFALCVDNANYEASLIRGKVYRILPDPRAAKDDLVRIVDESGEDYLYHRSYFVFVDFPKAVKKRILAMESAS' A
#
# COMPACT_ATOMS: atom_id res chain seq x y z
N MET A 1 -22.78 -6.84 0.36
CA MET A 1 -21.45 -7.16 0.92
C MET A 1 -20.47 -6.09 0.48
N LYS A 2 -19.73 -5.46 1.41
CA LYS A 2 -18.70 -4.46 1.08
C LYS A 2 -17.53 -5.18 0.39
N PRO A 3 -17.00 -4.67 -0.75
CA PRO A 3 -15.86 -5.31 -1.39
C PRO A 3 -14.71 -5.36 -0.40
N PRO A 4 -13.93 -6.46 -0.34
CA PRO A 4 -12.68 -6.45 0.38
C PRO A 4 -11.78 -5.44 -0.31
N SER A 5 -11.71 -4.22 0.24
CA SER A 5 -10.71 -3.24 -0.15
C SER A 5 -9.37 -3.84 0.26
N LYS A 6 -8.67 -4.42 -0.72
CA LYS A 6 -7.31 -4.94 -0.51
C LYS A 6 -6.51 -3.87 0.21
N THR A 7 -6.03 -4.20 1.39
CA THR A 7 -5.47 -3.23 2.34
C THR A 7 -3.97 -3.05 2.15
N PHE A 8 -3.36 -3.84 1.26
CA PHE A 8 -1.93 -3.90 1.07
C PHE A 8 -1.56 -4.02 -0.41
N ALA A 9 -0.41 -3.46 -0.77
CA ALA A 9 0.18 -3.49 -2.10
C ALA A 9 1.64 -3.92 -2.01
N LEU A 10 2.02 -4.96 -2.76
CA LEU A 10 3.41 -5.35 -2.97
C LEU A 10 4.00 -4.53 -4.11
N CYS A 11 5.05 -3.75 -3.86
CA CYS A 11 5.78 -3.05 -4.90
C CYS A 11 6.55 -4.04 -5.78
N VAL A 12 6.29 -4.04 -7.09
CA VAL A 12 6.97 -4.91 -8.07
C VAL A 12 7.88 -4.12 -9.01
N ASP A 13 7.60 -2.82 -9.16
CA ASP A 13 8.38 -1.87 -9.94
C ASP A 13 8.46 -0.54 -9.18
N ASN A 14 9.62 0.11 -9.26
CA ASN A 14 9.90 1.40 -8.63
C ASN A 14 10.62 2.37 -9.58
N ALA A 15 10.56 2.13 -10.90
CA ALA A 15 11.21 2.97 -11.88
C ALA A 15 10.84 4.46 -11.71
N ASN A 16 11.86 5.31 -11.62
CA ASN A 16 11.79 6.75 -11.36
C ASN A 16 11.37 7.14 -9.92
N TYR A 17 11.19 6.17 -9.04
CA TYR A 17 10.80 6.35 -7.64
C TYR A 17 11.68 5.50 -6.70
N GLU A 18 12.93 5.27 -7.07
CA GLU A 18 13.86 4.39 -6.35
C GLU A 18 14.16 4.87 -4.92
N ALA A 19 14.02 6.16 -4.67
CA ALA A 19 14.17 6.76 -3.34
C ALA A 19 12.92 6.61 -2.45
N SER A 20 11.74 6.38 -3.04
CA SER A 20 10.45 6.34 -2.32
C SER A 20 9.82 4.96 -2.27
N LEU A 21 10.08 4.12 -3.28
CA LEU A 21 9.51 2.79 -3.42
C LEU A 21 10.60 1.72 -3.38
N ILE A 22 10.40 0.74 -2.51
CA ILE A 22 11.29 -0.41 -2.31
C ILE A 22 10.64 -1.62 -2.97
N ARG A 23 11.28 -2.17 -4.00
CA ARG A 23 10.79 -3.39 -4.67
C ARG A 23 10.75 -4.56 -3.70
N GLY A 24 9.67 -5.33 -3.75
CA GLY A 24 9.40 -6.45 -2.85
C GLY A 24 8.82 -6.04 -1.49
N LYS A 25 8.72 -4.73 -1.18
CA LYS A 25 8.09 -4.25 0.04
C LYS A 25 6.56 -4.25 -0.10
N VAL A 26 5.91 -4.61 1.00
CA VAL A 26 4.46 -4.48 1.17
C VAL A 26 4.15 -3.16 1.85
N TYR A 27 3.29 -2.37 1.21
CA TYR A 27 2.81 -1.08 1.70
C TYR A 27 1.33 -1.18 2.11
N ARG A 28 0.94 -0.43 3.14
CA ARG A 28 -0.47 -0.28 3.51
C ARG A 28 -1.16 0.70 2.58
N ILE A 29 -2.36 0.37 2.13
CA ILE A 29 -3.19 1.20 1.26
C ILE A 29 -4.23 1.96 2.09
N LEU A 30 -4.35 3.26 1.83
CA LEU A 30 -5.46 4.07 2.30
C LEU A 30 -6.56 4.12 1.23
N PRO A 31 -7.83 3.81 1.56
CA PRO A 31 -8.93 3.94 0.61
C PRO A 31 -9.09 5.38 0.13
N ASP A 32 -8.94 5.59 -1.17
CA ASP A 32 -9.13 6.89 -1.80
C ASP A 32 -9.94 6.74 -3.10
N PRO A 33 -11.28 6.89 -3.03
CA PRO A 33 -12.14 6.77 -4.20
C PRO A 33 -11.92 7.86 -5.27
N ARG A 34 -11.24 8.96 -4.94
CA ARG A 34 -10.92 10.01 -5.92
C ARG A 34 -9.70 9.58 -6.71
N ALA A 35 -8.60 9.26 -6.03
CA ALA A 35 -7.37 8.79 -6.65
C ALA A 35 -7.59 7.52 -7.48
N ALA A 36 -8.44 6.60 -7.02
CA ALA A 36 -8.76 5.37 -7.74
C ALA A 36 -9.39 5.61 -9.12
N LYS A 37 -9.99 6.78 -9.39
CA LYS A 37 -10.52 7.12 -10.72
C LYS A 37 -9.42 7.37 -11.74
N ASP A 38 -8.24 7.75 -11.27
CA ASP A 38 -7.06 8.07 -12.07
C ASP A 38 -6.02 6.93 -12.01
N ASP A 39 -6.46 5.71 -11.66
CA ASP A 39 -5.61 4.52 -11.47
C ASP A 39 -4.50 4.72 -10.42
N LEU A 40 -4.68 5.66 -9.49
CA LEU A 40 -3.75 5.93 -8.40
C LEU A 40 -4.10 5.14 -7.13
N VAL A 41 -3.06 4.79 -6.38
CA VAL A 41 -3.12 4.10 -5.10
C VAL A 41 -2.44 4.97 -4.05
N ARG A 42 -3.16 5.26 -2.96
CA ARG A 42 -2.61 5.96 -1.79
C ARG A 42 -1.96 4.93 -0.87
N ILE A 43 -0.65 4.97 -0.73
CA ILE A 43 0.11 4.10 0.17
C ILE A 43 0.75 4.91 1.30
N VAL A 44 1.03 4.25 2.42
CA VAL A 44 1.80 4.82 3.54
C VAL A 44 3.22 4.26 3.51
N ASP A 45 4.21 5.13 3.57
CA ASP A 45 5.63 4.77 3.57
C ASP A 45 6.18 4.55 5.00
N GLU A 46 7.50 4.41 5.13
CA GLU A 46 8.23 4.20 6.39
C GLU A 46 8.11 5.36 7.38
N SER A 47 7.90 6.58 6.88
CA SER A 47 7.75 7.78 7.72
C SER A 47 6.34 7.93 8.28
N GLY A 48 5.38 7.13 7.79
CA GLY A 48 3.97 7.27 8.12
C GLY A 48 3.24 8.30 7.26
N GLU A 49 3.93 8.96 6.33
CA GLU A 49 3.34 9.83 5.34
C GLU A 49 2.69 9.03 4.21
N ASP A 50 1.66 9.62 3.61
CA ASP A 50 0.91 8.98 2.53
C ASP A 50 1.13 9.65 1.17
N TYR A 51 1.32 8.81 0.16
CA TYR A 51 1.68 9.21 -1.20
C TYR A 51 0.86 8.48 -2.24
N LEU A 52 0.64 9.13 -3.39
CA LEU A 52 -0.09 8.57 -4.53
C LEU A 52 0.87 8.07 -5.59
N TYR A 53 0.66 6.83 -6.01
CA TYR A 53 1.41 6.21 -7.10
C TYR A 53 0.46 5.48 -8.05
N HIS A 54 0.87 5.36 -9.31
CA HIS A 54 0.10 4.59 -10.27
C HIS A 54 0.04 3.11 -9.85
N ARG A 55 -1.13 2.50 -9.95
CA ARG A 55 -1.36 1.10 -9.56
C ARG A 55 -0.46 0.08 -10.26
N SER A 56 0.13 0.42 -11.42
CA SER A 56 0.98 -0.49 -12.19
C SER A 56 2.28 -0.86 -11.46
N TYR A 57 2.72 -0.04 -10.52
CA TYR A 57 3.91 -0.33 -9.69
C TYR A 57 3.65 -1.45 -8.67
N PHE A 58 2.39 -1.88 -8.51
CA PHE A 58 1.98 -2.74 -7.41
C PHE A 58 1.17 -3.96 -7.82
N VAL A 59 1.33 -5.03 -7.04
CA VAL A 59 0.40 -6.15 -6.98
C VAL A 59 -0.40 -6.04 -5.68
N PHE A 60 -1.72 -5.91 -5.79
CA PHE A 60 -2.58 -5.82 -4.61
C PHE A 60 -2.75 -7.18 -3.93
N VAL A 61 -2.38 -7.25 -2.66
CA VAL A 61 -2.37 -8.46 -1.85
C VAL A 61 -3.30 -8.31 -0.65
N ASP A 62 -3.77 -9.43 -0.12
CA ASP A 62 -4.46 -9.49 1.16
C ASP A 62 -3.82 -10.57 2.02
N PHE A 63 -3.98 -10.46 3.33
CA PHE A 63 -3.40 -11.38 4.29
C PHE A 63 -4.47 -11.95 5.23
N PRO A 64 -4.23 -13.14 5.82
CA PRO A 64 -5.05 -13.64 6.91
C PRO A 64 -5.16 -12.60 8.03
N LYS A 65 -6.31 -12.56 8.71
CA LYS A 65 -6.60 -11.57 9.77
C LYS A 65 -5.51 -11.48 10.85
N ALA A 66 -4.94 -12.62 11.23
CA ALA A 66 -3.85 -12.69 12.21
C ALA A 66 -2.60 -11.94 11.74
N VAL A 67 -2.23 -12.07 10.46
CA VAL A 67 -1.09 -11.38 9.85
C VAL A 67 -1.37 -9.87 9.76
N LYS A 68 -2.56 -9.48 9.30
CA LYS A 68 -2.95 -8.05 9.23
C LYS A 68 -2.82 -7.35 10.57
N LYS A 69 -3.29 -7.99 11.65
CA LYS A 69 -3.18 -7.45 13.01
C LYS A 69 -1.73 -7.24 13.44
N ARG A 70 -0.82 -8.14 13.05
CA ARG A 70 0.61 -8.01 13.37
C ARG A 70 1.28 -6.90 12.58
N ILE A 71 1.00 -6.80 11.28
CA ILE A 71 1.54 -5.71 10.43
C ILE A 71 1.10 -4.34 10.98
N LEU A 72 -0.19 -4.15 11.25
CA LEU A 72 -0.71 -2.87 11.75
C LEU A 72 -0.17 -2.49 13.14
N ALA A 73 0.10 -3.48 14.00
CA ALA A 73 0.67 -3.23 15.32
C ALA A 73 2.14 -2.78 15.25
N MET A 74 2.88 -3.16 14.21
CA MET A 74 4.26 -2.73 14.00
C MET A 74 4.35 -1.28 13.51
N GLU A 75 3.40 -0.83 12.69
CA GLU A 75 3.35 0.56 12.18
C GLU A 75 3.05 1.59 13.28
N SER A 76 2.39 1.19 14.37
CA SER A 76 2.07 2.09 15.49
C SER A 76 3.16 2.14 16.57
N ALA A 77 4.28 1.44 16.38
CA ALA A 77 5.33 1.27 17.39
C ALA A 77 6.58 2.12 17.11
N SER A 78 6.48 3.14 16.25
CA SER A 78 7.57 4.06 15.90
C SER A 78 7.31 5.46 16.42
#